data_AF-A0A1Z8TXL2-F1
#
_entry.id   AF-A0A1Z8TXL2-F1
#
_cell.length_a   1.000
_cell.length_b   1.000
_cell.length_c   1.000
_cell.angle_alpha   90.00
_cell.angle_beta   90.00
_cell.angle_gamma   90.00
#
_symmetry.space_group_name_H-M   'P 1'
#
loop_
_entity.id
_entity.type
_entity.pdbx_description
1 polymer ?
#
loop_
_entity_poly.entity_id
_entity_poly.type
_entity_poly.pdbx_seq_one_letter_code
_entity_poly.pdbx_strand_id
1 'polypeptide(L)'
;MDIPDDVIARRDLKRNKLFNFALQVQGLFSKFVLAILLWSSWALYYSDLGQIIIGKVLITVICIGLGVIAPLIDLNQSHATNPLWTGHARFHLVWQVSAFIYTAVFNIPLLWLNSNISMQLVAIVFVYMWLITFLIAYFTMSVYNGRLNDINGVPENIYIIVGKVFIVDRNLEAVVAMTLVTTFATYLIISG
;
A
#
# COMPACT_ATOMS: atom_id res chain seq x y z
N MET A 1 -23.70 -18.34 3.87
CA MET A 1 -22.55 -17.65 4.47
C MET A 1 -22.99 -16.23 4.72
N ASP A 2 -22.81 -15.73 5.94
CA ASP A 2 -23.34 -14.44 6.37
C ASP A 2 -22.39 -13.31 5.93
N ILE A 3 -22.38 -13.01 4.62
CA ILE A 3 -21.68 -11.84 4.07
C ILE A 3 -22.74 -10.73 3.93
N PRO A 4 -22.51 -9.53 4.48
CA PRO A 4 -23.46 -8.43 4.36
C PRO A 4 -23.78 -8.08 2.90
N ASP A 5 -25.05 -7.80 2.61
CA ASP A 5 -25.53 -7.51 1.25
C ASP A 5 -24.84 -6.29 0.63
N ASP A 6 -24.49 -5.29 1.44
CA ASP A 6 -23.78 -4.10 0.99
C ASP A 6 -22.34 -4.42 0.54
N VAL A 7 -21.68 -5.39 1.18
CA VAL A 7 -20.35 -5.88 0.79
C VAL A 7 -20.43 -6.66 -0.51
N ILE A 8 -21.47 -7.49 -0.68
CA ILE A 8 -21.73 -8.21 -1.94
C ILE A 8 -21.99 -7.20 -3.07
N ALA A 9 -22.83 -6.19 -2.82
CA ALA A 9 -23.13 -5.14 -3.79
C ALA A 9 -21.88 -4.37 -4.23
N ARG A 10 -20.99 -4.01 -3.29
CA ARG A 10 -19.70 -3.37 -3.63
C ARG A 10 -18.78 -4.30 -4.40
N ARG A 11 -18.69 -5.58 -4.02
CA ARG A 11 -17.88 -6.58 -4.73
C ARG A 11 -18.34 -6.71 -6.19
N ASP A 12 -19.63 -6.88 -6.40
CA ASP A 12 -20.23 -7.20 -7.70
C ASP A 12 -20.55 -5.95 -8.55
N LEU A 13 -20.25 -4.76 -8.02
CA LEU A 13 -20.42 -3.50 -8.75
C LEU A 13 -19.67 -3.55 -10.09
N LYS A 14 -20.39 -3.26 -11.17
CA LYS A 14 -19.84 -3.23 -12.52
C LYS A 14 -18.85 -2.07 -12.67
N ARG A 15 -17.56 -2.42 -12.75
CA ARG A 15 -16.45 -1.48 -12.96
C ARG A 15 -16.01 -1.44 -14.42
N ASN A 16 -15.39 -0.34 -14.82
CA ASN A 16 -14.80 -0.22 -16.16
C ASN A 16 -13.57 -1.14 -16.30
N LYS A 17 -13.14 -1.39 -17.54
CA LYS A 17 -12.01 -2.29 -17.82
C LYS A 17 -10.69 -1.82 -17.19
N LEU A 18 -10.44 -0.51 -17.19
CA LEU A 18 -9.21 0.06 -16.65
C LEU A 18 -9.11 -0.13 -15.13
N PHE A 19 -10.21 0.06 -14.41
CA PHE A 19 -10.25 -0.13 -12.97
C PHE A 19 -10.12 -1.61 -12.61
N ASN A 20 -10.78 -2.52 -13.33
CA ASN A 20 -10.59 -3.96 -13.14
C ASN A 20 -9.13 -4.38 -13.39
N PHE A 21 -8.49 -3.83 -14.42
CA PHE A 21 -7.05 -4.03 -14.66
C PHE A 21 -6.21 -3.54 -13.48
N ALA A 22 -6.48 -2.34 -12.97
CA ALA A 22 -5.79 -1.78 -11.81
C ALA A 22 -5.93 -2.70 -10.57
N LEU A 23 -7.13 -3.21 -10.28
CA LEU A 23 -7.38 -4.15 -9.18
C LEU A 23 -6.63 -5.49 -9.37
N GLN A 24 -6.54 -5.99 -10.60
CA GLN A 24 -5.75 -7.19 -10.91
C GLN A 24 -4.26 -6.94 -10.65
N VAL A 25 -3.74 -5.80 -11.10
CA VAL A 25 -2.33 -5.41 -10.87
C VAL A 25 -2.05 -5.25 -9.37
N GLN A 26 -2.94 -4.61 -8.61
CA GLN A 26 -2.81 -4.51 -7.14
C GLN A 26 -2.78 -5.90 -6.47
N GLY A 27 -3.65 -6.82 -6.90
CA GLY A 27 -3.66 -8.19 -6.40
C GLY A 27 -2.39 -8.98 -6.74
N LEU A 28 -1.87 -8.83 -7.96
CA LEU A 28 -0.59 -9.42 -8.37
C LEU A 28 0.58 -8.82 -7.58
N PHE A 29 0.58 -7.50 -7.40
CA PHE A 29 1.60 -6.81 -6.62
C PHE A 29 1.60 -7.27 -5.16
N SER A 30 0.43 -7.48 -4.55
CA SER A 30 0.33 -8.01 -3.19
C SER A 30 0.98 -9.39 -3.05
N LYS A 31 0.76 -10.28 -4.03
CA LYS A 31 1.43 -11.60 -4.09
C LYS A 31 2.94 -11.47 -4.30
N PHE A 32 3.35 -10.51 -5.12
CA PHE A 32 4.77 -10.20 -5.35
C PHE A 32 5.46 -9.71 -4.06
N VAL A 33 4.84 -8.80 -3.30
CA VAL A 33 5.35 -8.36 -1.99
C VAL A 33 5.52 -9.53 -1.04
N LEU A 34 4.54 -10.44 -0.96
CA LEU A 34 4.65 -11.65 -0.16
C LEU A 34 5.81 -12.55 -0.61
N ALA A 35 5.97 -12.75 -1.92
CA ALA A 35 7.08 -13.53 -2.47
C ALA A 35 8.45 -12.90 -2.13
N ILE A 36 8.57 -11.57 -2.22
CA ILE A 36 9.79 -10.86 -1.83
C ILE A 36 10.05 -10.97 -0.33
N LEU A 37 9.02 -10.95 0.52
CA LEU A 37 9.17 -11.12 1.97
C LEU A 37 9.64 -12.54 2.35
N LEU A 38 9.13 -13.57 1.64
CA LEU A 38 9.60 -14.94 1.80
C LEU A 38 11.04 -15.09 1.28
N TRP A 39 11.33 -14.49 0.13
CA TRP A 39 12.68 -14.45 -0.44
C TRP A 39 13.68 -13.76 0.49
N SER A 40 13.33 -12.64 1.12
CA SER A 40 14.24 -11.93 2.01
C SER A 40 14.58 -12.77 3.25
N SER A 41 13.59 -13.49 3.79
CA SER A 41 13.80 -14.44 4.88
C SER A 41 14.75 -15.56 4.46
N TRP A 42 14.56 -16.14 3.27
CA TRP A 42 15.49 -17.13 2.73
C TRP A 42 16.90 -16.56 2.50
N ALA A 43 17.00 -15.38 1.90
CA ALA A 43 18.25 -14.73 1.54
C ALA A 43 19.13 -14.44 2.77
N LEU A 44 18.53 -14.14 3.92
CA LEU A 44 19.27 -13.92 5.18
C LEU A 44 20.05 -15.14 5.67
N TYR A 45 19.59 -16.35 5.37
CA TYR A 45 20.21 -17.59 5.87
C TYR A 45 20.95 -18.37 4.79
N TYR A 46 20.58 -18.20 3.53
CA TYR A 46 20.98 -19.08 2.43
C TYR A 46 21.62 -18.34 1.24
N SER A 47 21.92 -17.04 1.38
CA SER A 47 22.62 -16.28 0.34
C SER A 47 23.78 -15.46 0.93
N ASP A 48 24.69 -15.02 0.07
CA ASP A 48 25.81 -14.14 0.44
C ASP A 48 25.42 -12.63 0.46
N LEU A 49 24.12 -12.31 0.38
CA LEU A 49 23.65 -10.93 0.37
C LEU A 49 23.68 -10.32 1.77
N GLY A 50 24.28 -9.13 1.89
CA GLY A 50 24.25 -8.36 3.14
C GLY A 50 22.85 -7.89 3.53
N GLN A 51 22.57 -7.81 4.83
CA GLN A 51 21.26 -7.42 5.38
C GLN A 51 20.79 -6.05 4.84
N ILE A 52 21.71 -5.09 4.72
CA ILE A 52 21.42 -3.76 4.14
C ILE A 52 20.88 -3.87 2.71
N ILE A 53 21.44 -4.75 1.87
CA ILE A 53 20.99 -4.93 0.48
C ILE A 53 19.57 -5.49 0.48
N ILE A 54 19.30 -6.50 1.30
CA ILE A 54 17.98 -7.12 1.44
C ILE A 54 16.95 -6.07 1.90
N GLY A 55 17.29 -5.28 2.93
CA GLY A 55 16.44 -4.20 3.42
C GLY A 55 16.17 -3.13 2.34
N LYS A 56 17.17 -2.73 1.56
CA LYS A 56 17.00 -1.79 0.44
C LYS A 56 16.05 -2.32 -0.63
N VAL A 57 16.12 -3.61 -0.96
CA VAL A 57 15.17 -4.25 -1.89
C VAL A 57 13.74 -4.16 -1.34
N LEU A 58 13.54 -4.50 -0.06
CA LEU A 58 12.23 -4.42 0.58
C LEU A 58 11.66 -2.99 0.55
N ILE A 59 12.44 -1.96 0.93
CA ILE A 59 11.98 -0.57 0.86
C ILE A 59 11.71 -0.13 -0.59
N THR A 60 12.51 -0.59 -1.56
CA THR A 60 12.29 -0.31 -2.98
C THR A 60 10.94 -0.85 -3.45
N VAL A 61 10.57 -2.06 -3.03
CA VAL A 61 9.25 -2.64 -3.34
C VAL A 61 8.13 -1.80 -2.74
N ILE A 62 8.26 -1.31 -1.50
CA ILE A 62 7.28 -0.40 -0.91
C ILE A 62 7.17 0.91 -1.68
N CYS A 63 8.30 1.48 -2.12
CA CYS A 63 8.32 2.68 -2.96
C CYS A 63 7.62 2.45 -4.31
N ILE A 64 7.73 1.27 -4.92
CA ILE A 64 6.98 0.92 -6.13
C ILE A 64 5.47 0.85 -5.82
N GLY A 65 5.08 0.30 -4.67
CA GLY A 65 3.70 0.31 -4.20
C GLY A 65 3.12 1.72 -4.15
N LEU A 66 3.85 2.65 -3.51
CA LEU A 66 3.47 4.06 -3.42
C LEU A 66 3.49 4.77 -4.78
N GLY A 67 4.56 4.64 -5.54
CA GLY A 67 4.80 5.44 -6.76
C GLY A 67 4.15 4.91 -8.03
N VAL A 68 3.66 3.67 -8.03
CA VAL A 68 3.08 3.04 -9.23
C VAL A 68 1.71 2.45 -8.93
N ILE A 69 1.60 1.62 -7.89
CA ILE A 69 0.38 0.86 -7.62
C ILE A 69 -0.74 1.77 -7.11
N ALA A 70 -0.45 2.64 -6.13
CA ALA A 70 -1.44 3.61 -5.64
C ALA A 70 -1.93 4.55 -6.76
N PRO A 71 -1.07 5.21 -7.57
CA PRO A 71 -1.53 5.99 -8.71
C PRO A 71 -2.40 5.22 -9.70
N LEU A 72 -2.08 3.95 -9.97
CA LEU A 72 -2.88 3.13 -10.88
C LEU A 72 -4.30 2.86 -10.34
N ILE A 73 -4.43 2.67 -9.02
CA ILE A 73 -5.71 2.49 -8.33
C ILE A 73 -6.48 3.81 -8.18
N ASP A 74 -5.80 4.92 -7.92
CA ASP A 74 -6.43 6.17 -7.48
C ASP A 74 -6.69 7.15 -8.64
N LEU A 75 -5.90 7.09 -9.73
CA LEU A 75 -6.06 8.00 -10.88
C LEU A 75 -7.10 7.45 -11.88
N ASN A 76 -8.31 7.19 -11.42
CA ASN A 76 -9.42 6.75 -12.28
C ASN A 76 -10.81 7.23 -11.82
N GLN A 77 -11.86 6.73 -12.46
CA GLN A 77 -13.27 7.13 -12.28
C GLN A 77 -13.90 6.70 -10.96
N SER A 78 -13.29 5.79 -10.21
CA SER A 78 -13.71 5.46 -8.84
C SER A 78 -13.11 6.40 -7.78
N HIS A 79 -12.13 7.22 -8.17
CA HIS A 79 -11.32 8.02 -7.25
C HIS A 79 -11.09 9.44 -7.81
N ALA A 80 -9.97 9.72 -8.48
CA ALA A 80 -9.59 11.06 -8.95
C ALA A 80 -10.63 11.76 -9.85
N THR A 81 -11.47 10.98 -10.54
CA THR A 81 -12.58 11.49 -11.37
C THR A 81 -13.94 10.96 -10.93
N ASN A 82 -14.08 10.54 -9.66
CA ASN A 82 -15.33 10.02 -9.11
C ASN A 82 -16.44 11.09 -9.11
N PRO A 83 -17.56 10.89 -9.83
CA PRO A 83 -18.63 11.87 -9.88
C PRO A 83 -19.40 12.01 -8.56
N LEU A 84 -19.34 11.03 -7.67
CA LEU A 84 -19.99 11.06 -6.35
C LEU A 84 -19.22 11.91 -5.34
N TRP A 85 -17.93 12.13 -5.57
CA TRP A 85 -17.08 12.92 -4.69
C TRP A 85 -17.19 14.41 -5.00
N THR A 86 -17.18 15.24 -3.96
CA THR A 86 -17.03 16.68 -4.12
C THR A 86 -15.67 16.99 -4.76
N GLY A 87 -15.58 18.12 -5.48
CA GLY A 87 -14.33 18.52 -6.13
C GLY A 87 -13.14 18.61 -5.17
N HIS A 88 -13.39 19.01 -3.92
CA HIS A 88 -12.35 19.13 -2.90
C HIS A 88 -11.75 17.79 -2.47
N ALA A 89 -12.57 16.73 -2.33
CA ALA A 89 -12.07 15.39 -2.00
C ALA A 89 -11.16 14.84 -3.12
N ARG A 90 -11.56 15.04 -4.39
CA ARG A 90 -10.75 14.67 -5.55
C ARG A 90 -9.42 15.43 -5.60
N PHE A 91 -9.42 16.72 -5.26
CA PHE A 91 -8.20 17.53 -5.18
C PHE A 91 -7.22 16.95 -4.13
N HIS A 92 -7.69 16.68 -2.91
CA HIS A 92 -6.85 16.10 -1.85
C HIS A 92 -6.27 14.73 -2.24
N LEU A 93 -7.08 13.89 -2.89
CA LEU A 93 -6.59 12.62 -3.40
C LEU A 93 -5.47 12.80 -4.43
N VAL A 94 -5.67 13.62 -5.47
CA VAL A 94 -4.65 13.83 -6.51
C VAL A 94 -3.38 14.45 -5.92
N TRP A 95 -3.52 15.34 -4.93
CA TRP A 95 -2.39 15.88 -4.18
C TRP A 95 -1.64 14.77 -3.43
N GLN A 96 -2.34 13.92 -2.69
CA GLN A 96 -1.75 12.77 -1.99
C GLN A 96 -1.03 11.82 -2.94
N VAL A 97 -1.66 11.42 -4.05
CA VAL A 97 -1.08 10.51 -5.05
C VAL A 97 0.17 11.11 -5.69
N SER A 98 0.16 12.41 -5.98
CA SER A 98 1.34 13.11 -6.49
C SER A 98 2.50 13.01 -5.49
N ALA A 99 2.23 13.21 -4.20
CA ALA A 99 3.23 13.10 -3.16
C ALA A 99 3.75 11.65 -2.96
N PHE A 100 2.92 10.63 -3.17
CA PHE A 100 3.39 9.23 -3.24
C PHE A 100 4.39 9.01 -4.37
N ILE A 101 4.09 9.52 -5.57
CA ILE A 101 4.98 9.43 -6.74
C ILE A 101 6.31 10.11 -6.43
N TYR A 102 6.28 11.34 -5.91
CA TYR A 102 7.50 12.06 -5.51
C TYR A 102 8.31 11.29 -4.47
N THR A 103 7.64 10.71 -3.46
CA THR A 103 8.30 9.89 -2.44
C THR A 103 9.06 8.74 -3.09
N ALA A 104 8.44 8.01 -4.01
CA ALA A 104 9.10 6.90 -4.69
C ALA A 104 10.27 7.36 -5.58
N VAL A 105 10.08 8.42 -6.37
CA VAL A 105 11.07 8.97 -7.29
C VAL A 105 12.33 9.45 -6.56
N PHE A 106 12.19 10.02 -5.36
CA PHE A 106 13.35 10.46 -4.57
C PHE A 106 13.93 9.35 -3.68
N ASN A 107 13.09 8.51 -3.07
CA ASN A 107 13.57 7.46 -2.16
C ASN A 107 14.40 6.40 -2.87
N ILE A 108 14.04 5.99 -4.08
CA ILE A 108 14.79 4.94 -4.79
C ILE A 108 16.24 5.39 -5.06
N PRO A 109 16.52 6.58 -5.64
CA PRO A 109 17.88 7.11 -5.75
C PRO A 109 18.59 7.31 -4.41
N LEU A 110 17.90 7.79 -3.36
CA LEU A 110 18.48 7.93 -2.02
C LEU A 110 18.96 6.59 -1.46
N LEU A 111 18.16 5.53 -1.66
CA LEU A 111 18.52 4.18 -1.24
C LEU A 111 19.71 3.65 -2.01
N TRP A 112 19.81 3.86 -3.32
CA TRP A 112 20.77 3.14 -4.15
C TRP A 112 22.02 3.93 -4.54
N LEU A 113 21.91 5.22 -4.87
CA LEU A 113 23.01 6.02 -5.40
C LEU A 113 23.80 6.75 -4.31
N ASN A 114 23.11 7.29 -3.30
CA ASN A 114 23.72 8.04 -2.19
C ASN A 114 23.65 7.27 -0.86
N SER A 115 23.83 5.96 -0.94
CA SER A 115 23.49 4.99 0.11
C SER A 115 24.48 4.98 1.29
N ASN A 116 24.39 5.95 2.19
CA ASN A 116 24.89 5.81 3.56
C ASN A 116 23.73 5.59 4.54
N ILE A 117 24.03 5.17 5.77
CA ILE A 117 23.01 4.87 6.78
C ILE A 117 22.06 6.04 7.02
N SER A 118 22.57 7.28 7.07
CA SER A 118 21.73 8.48 7.24
C SER A 118 20.75 8.65 6.09
N MET A 119 21.17 8.44 4.83
CA MET A 119 20.29 8.53 3.66
C MET A 119 19.26 7.38 3.63
N GLN A 120 19.65 6.17 4.06
CA GLN A 120 18.72 5.05 4.20
C GLN A 120 17.66 5.33 5.25
N LEU A 121 18.05 5.91 6.40
CA LEU A 121 17.12 6.31 7.45
C LEU A 121 16.16 7.43 6.98
N VAL A 122 16.64 8.39 6.19
CA VAL A 122 15.77 9.41 5.58
C VAL A 122 14.72 8.76 4.67
N ALA A 123 15.12 7.82 3.81
CA ALA A 123 14.18 7.11 2.94
C ALA A 123 13.15 6.30 3.75
N ILE A 124 13.59 5.62 4.81
CA ILE A 124 12.72 4.88 5.75
C ILE A 124 11.71 5.82 6.42
N VAL A 125 12.17 6.98 6.91
CA VAL A 125 11.29 7.98 7.54
C VAL A 125 10.23 8.49 6.57
N PHE A 126 10.58 8.74 5.31
CA PHE A 126 9.58 9.14 4.30
C PHE A 126 8.54 8.06 4.03
N VAL A 127 8.91 6.78 4.06
CA VAL A 127 7.92 5.69 3.97
C VAL A 127 7.03 5.67 5.23
N TYR A 128 7.62 5.72 6.42
CA TYR A 128 6.85 5.75 7.67
C TYR A 128 5.95 6.96 7.81
N MET A 129 6.31 8.11 7.25
CA MET A 129 5.44 9.29 7.22
C MET A 129 4.08 8.92 6.66
N TRP A 130 4.03 8.21 5.53
CA TRP A 130 2.77 7.77 4.92
C TRP A 130 2.03 6.72 5.75
N LEU A 131 2.75 5.74 6.29
CA LEU A 131 2.16 4.65 7.07
C LEU A 131 1.56 5.17 8.38
N ILE A 132 2.31 5.98 9.12
CA ILE A 132 1.90 6.56 10.40
C ILE A 132 0.75 7.55 10.19
N THR A 133 0.84 8.44 9.19
CA THR A 133 -0.24 9.42 8.94
C THR A 133 -1.53 8.75 8.49
N PHE A 134 -1.46 7.68 7.68
CA PHE A 134 -2.64 6.87 7.37
C PHE A 134 -3.24 6.23 8.63
N LEU A 135 -2.42 5.63 9.50
CA LEU A 135 -2.91 5.00 10.72
C LEU A 135 -3.55 6.03 11.67
N ILE A 136 -2.95 7.22 11.80
CA ILE A 136 -3.55 8.33 12.56
C ILE A 136 -4.91 8.69 11.96
N ALA A 137 -5.00 8.87 10.64
CA ALA A 137 -6.27 9.15 9.96
C ALA A 137 -7.30 8.03 10.20
N TYR A 138 -6.90 6.77 10.08
CA TYR A 138 -7.75 5.61 10.32
C TYR A 138 -8.31 5.59 11.76
N PHE A 139 -7.47 5.77 12.77
CA PHE A 139 -7.91 5.74 14.17
C PHE A 139 -8.71 6.99 14.56
N THR A 140 -8.59 8.09 13.84
CA THR A 140 -9.31 9.35 14.10
C THR A 140 -10.48 9.59 13.17
N MET A 141 -10.76 8.69 12.22
CA MET A 141 -11.74 8.93 11.14
C MET A 141 -13.15 9.24 11.64
N SER A 142 -13.57 8.65 12.76
CA SER A 142 -14.90 8.90 13.34
C SER A 142 -15.11 10.36 13.77
N VAL A 143 -14.03 11.09 14.09
CA VAL A 143 -14.09 12.50 14.52
C VAL A 143 -14.61 13.41 13.40
N TYR A 144 -14.40 13.03 12.14
CA TYR A 144 -14.78 13.81 10.96
C TYR A 144 -15.67 13.02 9.99
N ASN A 145 -16.34 11.96 10.47
CA ASN A 145 -17.18 11.06 9.66
C ASN A 145 -16.45 10.45 8.44
N GLY A 146 -15.15 10.20 8.57
CA GLY A 146 -14.33 9.57 7.56
C GLY A 146 -14.69 8.10 7.33
N ARG A 147 -14.39 7.61 6.13
CA ARG A 147 -14.57 6.22 5.72
C ARG A 147 -13.36 5.77 4.92
N LEU A 148 -13.01 4.49 5.03
CA LEU A 148 -11.93 3.88 4.25
C LEU A 148 -12.30 3.62 2.78
N ASN A 149 -13.60 3.49 2.51
CA ASN A 149 -14.11 3.07 1.22
C ASN A 149 -15.49 3.67 0.96
N ASP A 150 -15.79 3.86 -0.32
CA ASP A 150 -17.09 4.31 -0.82
C ASP A 150 -17.80 3.21 -1.60
N ILE A 151 -19.09 3.42 -1.87
CA ILE A 151 -19.94 2.43 -2.53
C ILE A 151 -19.41 2.02 -3.93
N ASN A 152 -18.70 2.93 -4.60
CA ASN A 152 -18.08 2.71 -5.91
C ASN A 152 -16.54 2.63 -5.87
N GLY A 153 -15.97 2.47 -4.67
CA GLY A 153 -14.53 2.37 -4.45
C GLY A 153 -13.96 0.96 -4.67
N VAL A 154 -12.80 0.73 -4.07
CA VAL A 154 -12.08 -0.55 -4.12
C VAL A 154 -12.86 -1.60 -3.31
N PRO A 155 -13.24 -2.76 -3.87
CA PRO A 155 -13.98 -3.75 -3.09
C PRO A 155 -13.10 -4.35 -1.99
N GLU A 156 -13.70 -4.71 -0.87
CA GLU A 156 -13.03 -5.38 0.25
C GLU A 156 -12.46 -6.76 -0.16
N ASN A 157 -11.47 -7.23 0.58
CA ASN A 157 -11.07 -8.63 0.53
C ASN A 157 -11.95 -9.45 1.49
N ILE A 158 -12.45 -10.57 0.98
CA ILE A 158 -13.30 -11.49 1.74
C ILE A 158 -12.52 -12.80 1.88
N TYR A 159 -12.19 -13.15 3.12
CA TYR A 159 -11.48 -14.37 3.47
C TYR A 159 -12.42 -15.32 4.21
N ILE A 160 -12.35 -16.61 3.87
CA ILE A 160 -13.10 -17.66 4.58
C ILE A 160 -12.07 -18.54 5.28
N ILE A 161 -12.00 -18.44 6.61
CA ILE A 161 -11.01 -19.15 7.42
C ILE A 161 -11.76 -19.96 8.47
N VAL A 162 -11.63 -21.30 8.40
CA VAL A 162 -12.31 -22.26 9.29
C VAL A 162 -13.82 -21.97 9.41
N GLY A 163 -14.48 -21.74 8.27
CA GLY A 163 -15.92 -21.48 8.20
C GLY A 163 -16.35 -20.08 8.65
N LYS A 164 -15.43 -19.23 9.13
CA LYS A 164 -15.71 -17.83 9.48
C LYS A 164 -15.37 -16.91 8.31
N VAL A 165 -16.24 -15.92 8.08
CA VAL A 165 -16.04 -14.86 7.08
C VAL A 165 -15.30 -13.70 7.74
N PHE A 166 -14.19 -13.29 7.12
CA PHE A 166 -13.44 -12.08 7.46
C PHE A 166 -13.51 -11.11 6.29
N ILE A 167 -13.91 -9.88 6.57
CA ILE A 167 -14.03 -8.81 5.57
C ILE A 167 -13.00 -7.76 5.94
N VAL A 168 -12.05 -7.52 5.05
CA VAL A 168 -10.91 -6.65 5.30
C VAL A 168 -10.86 -5.58 4.22
N ASP A 169 -10.81 -4.32 4.64
CA ASP A 169 -10.60 -3.21 3.73
C ASP A 169 -9.20 -3.31 3.10
N ARG A 170 -9.12 -3.14 1.77
CA ARG A 170 -7.87 -3.33 1.03
C ARG A 170 -6.82 -2.26 1.31
N ASN A 171 -7.24 -1.03 1.60
CA ASN A 171 -6.31 0.05 1.91
C ASN A 171 -5.68 -0.19 3.28
N LEU A 172 -6.50 -0.56 4.27
CA LEU A 172 -6.02 -0.94 5.59
C LEU A 172 -5.10 -2.16 5.53
N GLU A 173 -5.49 -3.22 4.80
CA GLU A 173 -4.67 -4.41 4.62
C GLU A 173 -3.31 -4.07 3.99
N ALA A 174 -3.31 -3.28 2.92
CA ALA A 174 -2.09 -2.84 2.26
C ALA A 174 -1.19 -2.05 3.22
N VAL A 175 -1.72 -1.08 3.96
CA VAL A 175 -0.93 -0.26 4.89
C VAL A 175 -0.36 -1.10 6.04
N VAL A 176 -1.13 -2.04 6.59
CA VAL A 176 -0.63 -2.98 7.61
C VAL A 176 0.51 -3.83 7.05
N ALA A 177 0.33 -4.42 5.86
CA ALA A 177 1.36 -5.23 5.21
C ALA A 177 2.63 -4.41 4.90
N MET A 178 2.47 -3.21 4.33
CA MET A 178 3.59 -2.30 4.06
C MET A 178 4.31 -1.91 5.36
N THR A 179 3.58 -1.68 6.45
CA THR A 179 4.17 -1.38 7.77
C THR A 179 5.04 -2.53 8.26
N LEU A 180 4.54 -3.77 8.22
CA LEU A 180 5.33 -4.93 8.63
C LEU A 180 6.59 -5.11 7.78
N VAL A 181 6.48 -4.98 6.45
CA VAL A 181 7.62 -5.09 5.54
C VAL A 181 8.63 -3.96 5.78
N THR A 182 8.17 -2.72 5.95
CA THR A 182 9.03 -1.57 6.25
C THR A 182 9.72 -1.72 7.60
N THR A 183 9.03 -2.22 8.63
CA THR A 183 9.63 -2.51 9.94
C THR A 183 10.70 -3.58 9.85
N PHE A 184 10.44 -4.68 9.15
CA PHE A 184 11.45 -5.71 8.93
C PHE A 184 12.66 -5.18 8.16
N ALA A 185 12.43 -4.42 7.08
CA ALA A 185 13.49 -3.81 6.30
C ALA A 185 14.32 -2.80 7.12
N THR A 186 13.66 -2.03 7.99
CA THR A 186 14.31 -1.10 8.93
C THR A 186 15.23 -1.84 9.88
N TYR A 187 14.76 -2.95 10.45
CA TYR A 187 15.59 -3.80 11.31
C TYR A 187 16.85 -4.26 10.56
N LEU A 188 16.71 -4.84 9.36
CA LEU A 188 17.83 -5.33 8.55
C LEU A 188 18.85 -4.24 8.18
N ILE A 189 18.39 -3.01 7.94
CA ILE A 189 19.27 -1.89 7.60
C ILE A 189 20.05 -1.39 8.83
N ILE A 190 19.45 -1.45 10.02
CA ILE A 190 20.09 -0.98 11.26
C ILE A 190 21.01 -2.05 11.87
N SER A 191 20.69 -3.34 11.69
CA SER A 191 21.46 -4.46 12.26
C SER A 191 22.56 -5.01 11.34
N GLY A 192 22.59 -4.60 10.08
CA GLY A 192 23.56 -5.00 9.07
C GLY A 192 24.76 -4.09 8.97
#